data_AF-A0A9Q0JH75-F1
#
_entry.id   AF-A0A9Q0JH75-F1
#
_cell.length_a   1.000
_cell.length_b   1.000
_cell.length_c   1.000
_cell.angle_alpha   90.00
_cell.angle_beta   90.00
_cell.angle_gamma   90.00
#
_symmetry.space_group_name_H-M   'P 1'
#
loop_
_entity.id
_entity.type
_entity.pdbx_description
1 polymer ?
#
loop_
_entity_poly.entity_id
_entity_poly.type
_entity_poly.pdbx_seq_one_letter_code
_entity_poly.pdbx_strand_id
1 'polypeptide(L)'
;MHVIADQFGIKEYGFDEKAQRVTLVERLKGKGPVWDEIVKKHNLLPSKLEDVVGFWFPDVIFGGDAFVSSMNKSKEHGFVGFRNSKNSVKTWIDRMKAYKLVP
;
A
#
# COMPACT_ATOMS: atom_id res chain seq x y z
N MET A 1 -16.26 2.08 3.65
CA MET A 1 -15.18 3.03 3.97
C MET A 1 -13.87 2.34 3.67
N HIS A 2 -13.25 2.74 2.56
CA HIS A 2 -12.12 2.05 1.95
C HIS A 2 -10.87 2.87 2.22
N VAL A 3 -10.14 2.43 3.24
CA VAL A 3 -9.12 3.23 3.94
C VAL A 3 -8.16 3.92 2.97
N ILE A 4 -7.67 3.22 1.95
CA ILE A 4 -6.70 3.79 1.00
C ILE A 4 -7.34 4.90 0.16
N ALA A 5 -8.51 4.66 -0.45
CA ALA A 5 -9.20 5.66 -1.28
C ALA A 5 -9.54 6.92 -0.47
N ASP A 6 -10.07 6.73 0.74
CA ASP A 6 -10.40 7.82 1.65
C ASP A 6 -9.16 8.63 2.07
N GLN A 7 -8.03 7.95 2.34
CA GLN A 7 -6.79 8.61 2.72
C GLN A 7 -6.21 9.49 1.61
N PHE A 8 -6.42 9.16 0.35
CA PHE A 8 -5.93 9.96 -0.79
C PHE A 8 -7.02 10.82 -1.42
N GLY A 9 -8.25 10.82 -0.90
CA GLY A 9 -9.36 11.60 -1.43
C GLY A 9 -9.76 11.22 -2.85
N ILE A 10 -9.58 9.95 -3.22
CA ILE A 10 -9.88 9.44 -4.57
C ILE A 10 -11.15 8.59 -4.57
N LYS A 11 -11.77 8.48 -5.74
CA LYS A 11 -12.89 7.56 -5.93
C LYS A 11 -12.41 6.12 -5.74
N GLU A 12 -13.21 5.33 -5.05
CA GLU A 12 -13.00 3.89 -4.95
C GLU A 12 -13.65 3.17 -6.15
N TYR A 13 -12.93 2.19 -6.71
CA TYR A 13 -13.36 1.46 -7.90
C TYR A 13 -13.69 -0.02 -7.64
N GLY A 14 -13.36 -0.56 -6.47
CA GLY A 14 -13.64 -1.96 -6.12
C GLY A 14 -12.95 -2.99 -7.01
N PHE A 15 -13.44 -4.24 -6.97
CA PHE A 15 -13.02 -5.34 -7.85
C PHE A 15 -14.10 -5.57 -8.91
N ASP A 16 -13.69 -5.71 -10.17
CA ASP A 16 -14.58 -6.06 -11.29
C ASP A 16 -14.29 -7.50 -11.73
N GLU A 17 -15.22 -8.41 -11.42
CA GLU A 17 -15.12 -9.85 -11.75
C GLU A 17 -15.06 -10.13 -13.25
N LYS A 18 -15.53 -9.20 -14.10
CA LYS A 18 -15.53 -9.35 -15.56
C LYS A 18 -14.30 -8.72 -16.21
N ALA A 19 -13.53 -7.94 -15.46
CA ALA A 19 -12.33 -7.31 -15.98
C ALA A 19 -11.19 -8.32 -16.11
N GLN A 20 -10.40 -8.17 -17.18
CA GLN A 20 -9.15 -8.91 -17.30
C GLN A 20 -8.20 -8.50 -16.16
N ARG A 21 -7.57 -9.49 -15.52
CA ARG A 21 -6.54 -9.25 -14.50
C ARG A 21 -5.40 -8.43 -15.11
N VAL A 22 -4.99 -7.40 -14.38
CA VAL A 22 -3.85 -6.53 -14.74
C VAL A 22 -2.82 -6.56 -13.63
N THR A 23 -1.56 -6.30 -13.96
CA THR A 23 -0.47 -6.21 -12.99
C THR A 23 -0.12 -4.75 -12.70
N LEU A 24 0.26 -4.46 -11.46
CA LEU A 24 0.80 -3.15 -11.07
C LEU A 24 2.17 -2.92 -11.70
N VAL A 25 2.97 -3.96 -11.92
CA VAL A 25 4.21 -3.87 -12.71
C VAL A 25 3.95 -3.27 -14.09
N GLU A 26 2.95 -3.77 -14.84
CA GLU A 26 2.63 -3.23 -16.16
C GLU A 26 2.02 -1.83 -16.09
N ARG A 27 1.11 -1.58 -15.15
CA ARG A 27 0.42 -0.29 -14.99
C ARG A 27 1.37 0.85 -14.59
N LEU A 28 2.41 0.53 -13.82
CA LEU A 28 3.39 1.51 -13.34
C LEU A 28 4.64 1.59 -14.23
N LYS A 29 4.74 0.74 -15.26
CA LYS A 29 5.85 0.78 -16.21
C LYS A 29 5.96 2.17 -16.85
N GLY A 30 7.16 2.75 -16.78
CA GLY A 30 7.44 4.07 -17.35
C GLY A 30 6.80 5.24 -16.59
N LYS A 31 6.28 5.04 -15.38
CA LYS A 31 5.71 6.12 -14.54
C LYS A 31 6.75 6.87 -13.69
N GLY A 32 8.05 6.55 -13.83
CA GLY A 32 9.14 7.27 -13.17
C GLY A 32 9.05 8.80 -13.32
N PRO A 33 8.91 9.36 -14.54
CA PRO A 33 8.79 10.81 -14.74
C PRO A 33 7.55 11.43 -14.06
N VAL A 34 6.44 10.68 -14.00
CA VAL A 34 5.23 11.13 -13.28
C VAL A 34 5.49 11.20 -11.78
N TRP A 35 6.23 10.24 -11.23
CA TRP A 35 6.66 10.28 -9.84
C TRP A 35 7.58 11.46 -9.55
N ASP A 36 8.55 11.74 -10.44
CA ASP A 36 9.45 12.89 -10.30
C ASP A 36 8.67 14.22 -10.25
N GLU A 37 7.61 14.35 -11.04
CA GLU A 37 6.71 15.51 -11.00
C GLU A 37 5.94 15.59 -9.68
N ILE A 38 5.44 14.46 -9.16
CA ILE A 38 4.74 14.40 -7.87
C ILE A 38 5.68 14.81 -6.74
N VAL A 39 6.91 14.29 -6.71
CA VAL A 39 7.92 14.61 -5.70
C VAL A 39 8.20 16.11 -5.69
N LYS A 40 8.40 16.73 -6.86
CA LYS A 40 8.62 18.17 -6.98
C LYS A 40 7.40 18.97 -6.55
N LYS A 41 6.22 18.64 -7.07
CA LYS A 41 4.97 19.38 -6.82
C LYS A 41 4.58 19.38 -5.35
N HIS A 42 4.75 18.26 -4.66
CA HIS A 42 4.36 18.10 -3.26
C HIS A 42 5.52 18.28 -2.27
N ASN A 43 6.71 18.68 -2.75
CA ASN A 43 7.91 18.86 -1.94
C ASN A 43 8.21 17.64 -1.05
N LEU A 44 8.18 16.46 -1.68
CA LEU A 44 8.43 15.18 -1.03
C LEU A 44 9.93 14.96 -0.84
N LEU A 45 10.27 13.97 -0.01
CA LEU A 45 11.64 13.48 0.07
C LEU A 45 12.07 12.98 -1.33
N PRO A 46 13.24 13.42 -1.85
CA PRO A 46 13.71 12.96 -3.15
C PRO A 46 13.83 11.44 -3.18
N SER A 47 13.12 10.83 -4.13
CA SER A 47 13.09 9.37 -4.32
C SER A 47 12.76 9.04 -5.77
N LYS A 48 13.27 7.92 -6.26
CA LYS A 48 12.80 7.34 -7.53
C LYS A 48 11.63 6.41 -7.26
N LEU A 49 10.78 6.19 -8.27
CA LEU A 49 9.60 5.34 -8.11
C LEU A 49 10.00 3.90 -7.72
N GLU A 50 11.13 3.42 -8.22
CA GLU A 50 11.68 2.10 -7.94
C GLU A 50 12.20 1.96 -6.50
N ASP A 51 12.56 3.07 -5.84
CA ASP A 51 13.03 3.06 -4.46
C ASP A 51 11.86 2.94 -3.46
N VAL A 52 10.67 3.40 -3.87
CA VAL A 52 9.47 3.44 -3.01
C VAL A 52 8.47 2.33 -3.30
N VAL A 53 8.54 1.68 -4.47
CA VAL A 53 7.60 0.62 -4.88
C VAL A 53 8.33 -0.68 -5.23
N GLY A 54 8.09 -1.72 -4.43
CA GLY A 54 8.38 -3.11 -4.81
C GLY A 54 7.32 -3.65 -5.76
N PHE A 55 7.33 -3.26 -7.04
CA PHE A 55 6.21 -3.46 -7.97
C PHE A 55 5.68 -4.89 -8.08
N TRP A 56 6.57 -5.89 -7.99
CA TRP A 56 6.21 -7.30 -8.07
C TRP A 56 5.40 -7.79 -6.85
N PHE A 57 5.61 -7.17 -5.69
CA PHE A 57 5.09 -7.67 -4.42
C PHE A 57 3.56 -7.55 -4.33
N PRO A 58 2.94 -6.40 -4.64
CA PRO A 58 1.48 -6.31 -4.73
C PRO A 58 0.84 -7.31 -5.70
N ASP A 59 1.48 -7.60 -6.84
CA ASP A 59 0.95 -8.54 -7.83
C ASP A 59 0.92 -9.99 -7.34
N VAL A 60 1.87 -10.36 -6.46
CA VAL A 60 1.87 -11.63 -5.73
C VAL A 60 0.77 -11.64 -4.67
N ILE A 61 0.67 -10.58 -3.86
CA ILE A 61 -0.28 -10.50 -2.74
C ILE A 61 -1.73 -10.45 -3.21
N PHE A 62 -2.06 -9.67 -4.24
CA PHE A 62 -3.42 -9.59 -4.80
C PHE A 62 -3.72 -10.73 -5.77
N GLY A 63 -2.75 -11.61 -5.99
CA GLY A 63 -2.82 -12.62 -7.01
C GLY A 63 -3.40 -13.97 -6.62
N GLY A 64 -3.60 -14.17 -5.33
CA GLY A 64 -4.14 -15.41 -4.77
C GLY A 64 -4.88 -15.13 -3.47
N ASP A 65 -5.21 -16.19 -2.75
CA ASP A 65 -5.95 -16.10 -1.49
C ASP A 65 -5.08 -15.57 -0.35
N ALA A 66 -5.74 -14.96 0.64
CA ALA A 66 -5.08 -14.52 1.85
C ALA A 66 -4.76 -15.72 2.77
N PHE A 67 -3.50 -15.84 3.17
CA PHE A 67 -3.09 -16.83 4.16
C PHE A 67 -3.21 -16.26 5.57
N VAL A 68 -3.86 -17.01 6.47
CA VAL A 68 -4.02 -16.64 7.88
C VAL A 68 -3.13 -17.52 8.76
N SER A 69 -2.39 -16.90 9.67
CA SER A 69 -1.55 -17.59 10.65
C SER A 69 -2.17 -17.55 12.05
N SER A 70 -1.74 -18.47 12.92
CA SER A 70 -2.17 -18.50 14.33
C SER A 70 -1.17 -17.76 15.24
N MET A 71 -1.70 -16.95 16.15
CA MET A 71 -0.92 -16.28 17.19
C MET A 71 -0.89 -17.04 18.52
N ASN A 72 -1.45 -18.26 18.58
CA ASN A 72 -1.62 -19.00 19.84
C ASN A 72 -0.29 -19.22 20.57
N LYS A 73 0.72 -19.74 19.88
CA LYS A 73 2.04 -19.99 20.46
C LYS A 73 2.63 -18.72 21.10
N SER A 74 2.56 -17.58 20.41
CA SER A 74 3.06 -16.31 20.95
C SER A 74 2.30 -15.86 22.19
N LYS A 75 0.97 -16.01 22.20
CA LYS A 75 0.13 -15.65 23.36
C LYS A 75 0.38 -16.58 24.56
N GLU A 76 0.51 -17.87 24.31
CA GLU A 76 0.87 -18.89 25.33
C GLU A 76 2.24 -18.59 25.96
N HIS A 77 3.14 -17.95 25.20
CA HIS A 77 4.47 -17.53 25.68
C HIS A 77 4.52 -16.06 26.12
N GLY A 78 3.38 -15.46 26.45
CA GLY A 78 3.28 -14.15 27.09
C GLY A 78 3.23 -12.93 26.16
N PHE A 79 3.28 -13.11 24.84
CA PHE A 79 3.09 -12.00 23.90
C PHE A 79 1.61 -11.75 23.63
N VAL A 80 1.04 -10.76 24.33
CA VAL A 80 -0.38 -10.37 24.23
C VAL A 80 -0.61 -9.11 23.38
N GLY A 81 0.45 -8.58 22.77
CA GLY A 81 0.35 -7.41 21.90
C GLY A 81 -0.48 -7.69 20.65
N PHE A 82 -1.41 -6.80 20.33
CA PHE A 82 -2.16 -6.85 19.08
C PHE A 82 -2.35 -5.46 18.49
N ARG A 83 -2.79 -5.41 17.23
CA ARG A 83 -3.19 -4.18 16.55
C ARG A 83 -4.51 -4.44 15.82
N ASN A 84 -5.35 -3.41 15.77
CA ASN A 84 -6.44 -3.39 14.80
C ASN A 84 -5.85 -3.09 13.42
N SER A 85 -5.95 -4.03 12.48
CA SER A 85 -5.31 -3.91 11.16
C SER A 85 -5.82 -2.72 10.35
N LYS A 86 -7.12 -2.39 10.43
CA LYS A 86 -7.70 -1.24 9.72
C LYS A 86 -7.08 0.07 10.22
N ASN A 87 -6.98 0.23 11.53
CA ASN A 87 -6.34 1.41 12.13
C ASN A 87 -4.84 1.44 11.82
N SER A 88 -4.17 0.28 11.86
CA SER A 88 -2.74 0.15 11.54
C SER A 88 -2.43 0.65 10.13
N VAL A 89 -3.22 0.25 9.12
CA VAL A 89 -3.04 0.73 7.74
C VAL A 89 -3.14 2.26 7.67
N LYS A 90 -4.15 2.86 8.32
CA LYS A 90 -4.28 4.31 8.39
C LYS A 90 -3.04 4.96 9.03
N THR A 91 -2.61 4.45 10.19
CA THR A 91 -1.43 4.96 10.90
C THR A 91 -0.16 4.91 10.04
N TRP A 92 0.05 3.85 9.26
CA TRP A 92 1.21 3.76 8.36
C TRP A 92 1.13 4.74 7.20
N ILE A 93 -0.06 4.96 6.63
CA ILE A 93 -0.26 5.99 5.59
C ILE A 93 0.00 7.39 6.17
N ASP A 94 -0.58 7.72 7.33
CA ASP A 94 -0.36 8.98 8.03
C ASP A 94 1.14 9.20 8.31
N ARG A 95 1.85 8.13 8.71
CA ARG A 95 3.29 8.17 8.94
C ARG A 95 4.07 8.46 7.65
N MET A 96 3.76 7.79 6.54
CA MET A 96 4.42 8.05 5.25
C MET A 96 4.23 9.50 4.79
N LYS A 97 3.03 10.07 4.99
CA LYS A 97 2.75 11.49 4.73
C LYS A 97 3.56 12.43 5.63
N ALA A 98 3.62 12.13 6.94
CA ALA A 98 4.38 12.93 7.89
C ALA A 98 5.89 12.97 7.56
N TYR A 99 6.44 11.87 7.02
CA TYR A 99 7.82 11.81 6.52
C TYR A 99 7.98 12.31 5.06
N LYS A 100 6.91 12.83 4.46
CA LYS A 100 6.89 13.33 3.08
C LYS A 100 7.36 12.30 2.05
N LEU A 101 7.04 11.01 2.26
CA LEU A 101 7.31 9.95 1.28
C LEU A 101 6.22 9.90 0.20
N VAL A 102 5.00 10.25 0.60
CA VAL A 102 3.83 10.40 -0.26
C VAL A 102 3.11 11.70 0.10
N PRO A 103 2.31 12.28 -0.82
CA PRO A 103 1.47 13.45 -0.52
C PRO A 103 0.42 13.18 0.56
#